data_AF-A0A965UVD8-F1
#
_entry.id   AF-A0A965UVD8-F1
#
_cell.length_a   1.000
_cell.length_b   1.000
_cell.length_c   1.000
_cell.angle_alpha   90.00
_cell.angle_beta   90.00
_cell.angle_gamma   90.00
#
_symmetry.space_group_name_H-M   'P 1'
#
loop_
_entity.id
_entity.type
_entity.pdbx_description
1 polymer ?
#
loop_
_entity_poly.entity_id
_entity_poly.type
_entity_poly.pdbx_seq_one_letter_code
_entity_poly.pdbx_strand_id
1 'polypeptide(L)' 'MNQTEHAATGAGLSQCDRILAALESKRGHWVAMPDLARIAGGYAVHSRIAELRTRGHRIESMQERRGRKVWSFYRLEAE' A
#
# COMPACT_ATOMS: atom_id res chain seq x y z
N MET A 1 4.82 17.14 17.35
CA MET A 1 3.84 16.43 16.50
C MET A 1 4.00 14.95 16.83
N ASN A 2 3.24 14.47 17.82
CA ASN A 2 3.40 13.11 18.36
C ASN A 2 2.38 12.20 17.69
N GLN A 3 2.80 11.42 16.69
CA GLN A 3 1.98 10.34 16.17
C GLN A 3 2.36 9.07 16.92
N THR A 4 1.46 8.63 17.79
CA THR A 4 1.57 7.41 18.58
C THR A 4 1.61 6.20 17.65
N GLU A 5 2.71 5.48 17.70
CA GLU A 5 2.94 4.22 16.98
C GLU A 5 1.92 3.19 17.48
N HIS A 6 0.84 2.98 16.71
CA HIS A 6 -0.12 1.91 16.98
C HIS A 6 0.53 0.56 16.64
N ALA A 7 1.25 -0.02 17.61
CA ALA A 7 1.61 -1.42 17.65
C ALA A 7 0.34 -2.25 17.90
N ALA A 8 -0.39 -2.59 16.83
CA ALA A 8 -1.48 -3.55 16.90
C ALA A 8 -0.89 -4.97 16.85
N THR A 9 -0.56 -5.50 18.02
CA THR A 9 -0.34 -6.93 18.26
C THR A 9 -1.68 -7.64 18.14
N GLY A 10 -1.93 -8.33 17.04
CA GLY A 10 -3.16 -9.10 16.83
C GLY A 10 -2.97 -10.16 15.75
N ALA A 11 -3.41 -11.38 16.03
CA ALA A 11 -3.17 -12.61 15.26
C ALA A 11 -3.90 -12.68 13.89
N GLY A 12 -3.88 -11.59 13.13
CA GLY A 12 -4.30 -11.52 11.74
C GLY A 12 -3.31 -10.65 10.97
N LEU A 13 -3.02 -11.00 9.71
CA LEU A 13 -2.08 -10.28 8.85
C LEU A 13 -2.23 -8.76 9.01
N SER A 14 -1.12 -8.06 9.25
CA SER A 14 -1.10 -6.60 9.39
C SER A 14 -1.64 -5.95 8.11
N GLN A 15 -2.12 -4.72 8.20
CA GLN A 15 -2.48 -3.95 7.00
C GLN A 15 -1.35 -3.92 5.98
N CYS A 16 -0.09 -3.84 6.45
CA CYS A 16 1.11 -3.94 5.61
C CYS A 16 1.18 -5.28 4.87
N ASP A 17 1.00 -6.39 5.59
CA ASP A 17 1.10 -7.73 5.00
C ASP A 17 0.01 -7.99 3.97
N ARG A 18 -1.22 -7.50 4.22
CA ARG A 18 -2.32 -7.62 3.24
C ARG A 18 -2.06 -6.80 1.97
N ILE A 19 -1.53 -5.58 2.13
CA ILE A 19 -1.16 -4.72 1.00
C ILE A 19 -0.01 -5.37 0.23
N LEU A 20 1.00 -5.87 0.92
CA LEU A 20 2.13 -6.56 0.32
C LEU A 20 1.65 -7.78 -0.46
N ALA A 21 0.86 -8.68 0.16
CA ALA A 21 0.32 -9.86 -0.50
C ALA A 21 -0.50 -9.52 -1.75
N ALA A 22 -1.27 -8.42 -1.72
CA ALA A 22 -2.03 -7.95 -2.88
C ALA A 22 -1.11 -7.46 -4.02
N LEU A 23 -0.05 -6.73 -3.68
CA LEU A 23 0.95 -6.27 -4.65
C LEU A 23 1.79 -7.42 -5.19
N GLU A 24 2.12 -8.41 -4.37
CA GLU A 24 2.83 -9.62 -4.77
C GLU A 24 1.99 -10.49 -5.71
N SER A 25 0.70 -10.67 -5.42
CA SER A 25 -0.22 -11.39 -6.31
C SER A 25 -0.39 -10.70 -7.68
N LYS A 26 -0.04 -9.41 -7.78
CA LYS A 26 -0.10 -8.60 -9.00
C LYS A 26 1.27 -8.00 -9.31
N ARG A 27 2.36 -8.72 -8.98
CA ARG A 27 3.73 -8.22 -9.13
C ARG A 27 3.98 -7.76 -10.58
N GLY A 28 4.62 -6.61 -10.75
CA GLY A 28 4.82 -5.99 -12.06
C GLY A 28 3.60 -5.24 -12.64
N HIS A 29 2.43 -5.29 -11.99
CA HIS A 29 1.24 -4.56 -12.40
C HIS A 29 0.92 -3.39 -11.47
N TRP A 30 0.33 -2.33 -12.05
CA TRP A 30 -0.17 -1.19 -11.31
C TRP A 30 -1.51 -1.51 -10.64
N VAL A 31 -1.55 -1.39 -9.32
CA VAL A 31 -2.74 -1.60 -8.48
C VAL A 31 -3.23 -0.25 -7.96
N ALA A 32 -4.52 0.04 -8.14
CA ALA A 32 -5.11 1.29 -7.69
C ALA A 32 -5.21 1.36 -6.16
N MET A 33 -4.94 2.53 -5.60
CA MET A 33 -5.03 2.80 -4.16
C MET A 33 -6.39 2.42 -3.54
N PRO A 34 -7.54 2.66 -4.19
CA PRO A 34 -8.84 2.21 -3.66
C PRO A 34 -8.97 0.69 -3.52
N ASP A 35 -8.34 -0.08 -4.42
CA ASP A 35 -8.32 -1.55 -4.36
C ASP A 35 -7.51 -2.01 -3.13
N LEU A 36 -6.33 -1.42 -2.93
CA LEU A 36 -5.49 -1.68 -1.77
C LEU A 36 -6.15 -1.24 -0.45
N ALA A 37 -6.85 -0.10 -0.45
CA ALA A 37 -7.57 0.38 0.73
C ALA A 37 -8.70 -0.57 1.13
N ARG A 38 -9.43 -1.11 0.14
CA ARG A 38 -10.47 -2.12 0.35
C ARG A 38 -9.89 -3.42 0.92
N ILE A 39 -8.74 -3.88 0.43
CA ILE A 39 -8.06 -5.09 0.91
C ILE A 39 -7.49 -4.90 2.33
N ALA A 40 -6.89 -3.74 2.60
CA ALA A 40 -6.32 -3.39 3.90
C ALA A 40 -7.38 -3.04 4.96
N GLY A 41 -8.64 -2.85 4.55
CA GLY A 41 -9.73 -2.39 5.41
C GLY A 41 -9.56 -0.94 5.89
N GLY A 42 -8.84 -0.10 5.15
CA GLY A 42 -8.62 1.29 5.54
C GLY A 42 -7.78 2.11 4.55
N TYR A 43 -7.91 3.44 4.65
CA TYR A 43 -7.25 4.39 3.75
C TYR A 43 -5.80 4.73 4.13
N ALA A 44 -5.22 4.06 5.13
CA ALA A 44 -3.84 4.26 5.56
C ALA A 44 -2.78 3.71 4.57
N VAL A 45 -3.16 3.45 3.30
CA VAL A 45 -2.31 2.81 2.28
C VAL A 45 -0.97 3.53 2.11
N HIS A 46 -0.96 4.87 2.06
CA HIS A 46 0.28 5.64 1.90
C HIS A 46 1.31 5.36 3.01
N SER A 47 0.86 5.35 4.27
CA SER A 47 1.73 5.03 5.42
C SER A 47 2.24 3.60 5.36
N ARG A 48 1.39 2.65 4.95
CA ARG A 48 1.78 1.23 4.83
C ARG A 48 2.74 0.99 3.67
N ILE A 49 2.56 1.67 2.54
CA ILE A 49 3.51 1.63 1.42
C ILE A 49 4.87 2.23 1.83
N ALA A 50 4.87 3.34 2.58
CA ALA A 50 6.10 3.91 3.12
C ALA A 50 6.81 2.93 4.07
N GLU A 51 6.06 2.28 4.96
CA GLU A 51 6.60 1.25 5.86
C GLU A 51 7.19 0.06 5.08
N LEU A 52 6.52 -0.43 4.04
CA LEU A 52 7.01 -1.51 3.18
C LEU A 52 8.29 -1.09 2.42
N ARG A 53 8.39 0.16 1.98
CA ARG A 53 9.62 0.70 1.37
C ARG A 53 10.78 0.73 2.36
N THR A 54 10.52 1.16 3.61
CA THR A 54 11.52 1.13 4.69
C THR A 54 11.97 -0.29 5.01
N ARG A 55 11.09 -1.28 4.87
CA ARG A 55 11.41 -2.71 5.01
C ARG A 55 12.21 -3.29 3.83
N GLY A 56 12.45 -2.52 2.77
CA GLY A 56 13.26 -2.92 1.62
C GLY A 56 12.48 -3.34 0.36
N HIS A 57 11.15 -3.26 0.38
CA HIS A 57 10.35 -3.59 -0.82
C HIS A 57 10.40 -2.45 -1.84
N ARG A 58 10.74 -2.79 -3.09
CA ARG A 58 10.74 -1.84 -4.22
C ARG A 58 9.32 -1.64 -4.74
N ILE A 59 8.63 -0.66 -4.16
CA ILE A 59 7.26 -0.32 -4.55
C ILE A 59 7.27 1.04 -5.23
N GLU A 60 6.95 1.07 -6.51
CA GLU A 60 6.75 2.29 -7.27
C GLU A 60 5.35 2.87 -7.00
N SER A 61 5.25 4.19 -7.14
CA SER A 61 3.99 4.93 -7.01
C SER A 61 3.79 5.84 -8.19
N MET A 62 2.63 5.75 -8.82
CA MET A 62 2.23 6.59 -9.94
C MET A 62 0.94 7.34 -9.59
N GLN A 63 0.81 8.58 -10.04
CA GLN A 63 -0.42 9.35 -9.92
C GLN A 63 -0.96 9.67 -11.31
N GLU A 64 -2.22 9.34 -11.56
CA GLU A 64 -2.91 9.65 -12.80
C GLU A 64 -4.09 10.59 -12.52
N ARG A 65 -4.15 11.71 -13.22
CA ARG A 65 -5.26 12.64 -13.12
C ARG A 65 -6.36 12.24 -14.11
N ARG A 66 -7.47 11.70 -13.61
CA ARG A 66 -8.68 11.41 -14.40
C ARG A 66 -9.74 12.48 -14.15
N GLY A 67 -9.75 13.48 -15.03
CA GLY A 67 -10.64 14.65 -14.93
C GLY A 67 -10.34 15.48 -13.67
N ARG A 68 -11.31 15.56 -12.76
CA ARG A 68 -11.20 16.31 -11.49
C ARG A 68 -10.62 15.48 -10.33
N LYS A 69 -10.38 14.18 -10.50
CA LYS A 69 -9.83 13.30 -9.44
C LYS A 69 -8.42 12.84 -9.77
N VAL A 70 -7.57 12.79 -8.75
CA VAL A 70 -6.25 12.18 -8.82
C VAL A 70 -6.36 10.75 -8.31
N TRP A 71 -5.89 9.80 -9.11
CA TRP A 71 -5.82 8.39 -8.77
C TRP A 71 -4.38 8.02 -8.47
N SER A 72 -4.15 7.40 -7.32
CA SER A 72 -2.83 6.85 -6.98
C SER A 72 -2.80 5.37 -7.31
N PHE A 73 -1.69 4.92 -7.89
CA PHE A 73 -1.40 3.53 -8.23
C PHE A 73 -0.07 3.13 -7.62
N TYR A 74 0.04 1.85 -7.28
CA TYR A 74 1.25 1.27 -6.71
C TYR A 74 1.60 -0.02 -7.44
N ARG A 75 2.88 -0.25 -7.65
CA ARG A 75 3.40 -1.45 -8.30
C ARG A 75 4.57 -1.97 -7.50
N LEU A 76 4.59 -3.28 -7.21
CA LEU A 76 5.80 -3.94 -6.76
C LEU A 76 6.65 -4.26 -8.00
N GLU A 77 7.90 -3.82 -7.99
CA GLU A 77 8.83 -4.14 -9.09
C GLU A 77 8.94 -5.66 -9.25
N ALA A 78 8.96 -6.11 -10.51
CA ALA A 78 9.35 -7.47 -10.82
C ALA A 78 10.88 -7.55 -10.72
N GLU A 79 11.38 -8.55 -10.00
CA GLU A 79 12.81 -8.86 -9.94
C GLU A 79 13.36 -9.23 -11.32
#